data_AF-A0A376Y3C1-F1
#
_entry.id   AF-A0A376Y3C1-F1
#
_cell.length_a   1.000
_cell.length_b   1.000
_cell.length_c   1.000
_cell.angle_alpha   90.00
_cell.angle_beta   90.00
_cell.angle_gamma   90.00
#
_symmetry.space_group_name_H-M   'P 1'
#
loop_
_entity.id
_entity.type
_entity.pdbx_description
1 polymer ?
#
loop_
_entity_poly.entity_id
_entity_poly.type
_entity_poly.pdbx_seq_one_letter_code
_entity_poly.pdbx_strand_id
1 'polypeptide(L)'
;MKKLTLPKDFLWGGAVAAHQVEGGWNKGGKGPSICDVLTGGAHGVPREITKEVLPGKYYPNHEAVDFYGHYKEDIKLFAEMGFKCFRTSIAWTRIFPKGDEAQPNEEGLKFYDDMIDELLKYNIEPVITLSHFEMPLHLVQQYGSWTNRKVVDFFVRFAEVVFERYKHKVKYWMTFNEINNQRNWRAPLFGYCCSGVVYTEHDNPEETMYQVLHHQFVASALAVKAARRINPEMKVGCMLAMVPLYPYSCNPDDVMFAQESMRERYVFTDVQLHGYYPSYVLNEWERRGFNIKNGRWRSGCTA
;
A
#
# COMPACT_ATOMS: atom_id res chain seq x y z
N MET A 1 -2.39 -44.93 -1.66
CA MET A 1 -2.49 -43.51 -2.05
C MET A 1 -1.44 -42.70 -1.29
N LYS A 2 -0.78 -41.73 -1.92
CA LYS A 2 0.12 -40.81 -1.19
C LYS A 2 -0.71 -39.80 -0.39
N LYS A 3 -0.26 -39.43 0.81
CA LYS A 3 -0.89 -38.40 1.65
C LYS A 3 -0.76 -37.03 0.95
N LEU A 4 -1.84 -36.27 0.90
CA LEU A 4 -1.82 -34.89 0.40
C LEU A 4 -1.04 -33.99 1.36
N THR A 5 -0.25 -33.08 0.81
CA THR A 5 0.51 -32.05 1.54
C THR A 5 0.45 -30.74 0.76
N LEU A 6 0.85 -29.64 1.40
CA LEU A 6 1.12 -28.40 0.67
C LEU A 6 2.21 -28.61 -0.40
N PRO A 7 2.26 -27.73 -1.43
CA PRO A 7 3.36 -27.71 -2.39
C PRO A 7 4.71 -27.62 -1.69
N LYS A 8 5.74 -28.25 -2.26
CA LYS A 8 7.09 -28.27 -1.68
C LYS A 8 7.72 -26.87 -1.60
N ASP A 9 7.25 -25.98 -2.46
CA ASP A 9 7.66 -24.59 -2.65
C ASP A 9 6.66 -23.59 -2.05
N PHE A 10 5.80 -24.05 -1.12
CA PHE A 10 4.92 -23.14 -0.39
C PHE A 10 5.74 -22.07 0.37
N LEU A 11 5.44 -20.80 0.13
CA LEU A 11 6.18 -19.64 0.63
C LEU A 11 5.82 -19.32 2.09
N TRP A 12 6.34 -20.10 3.03
CA TRP A 12 6.30 -19.76 4.45
C TRP A 12 7.14 -18.52 4.74
N GLY A 13 6.65 -17.61 5.59
CA GLY A 13 7.35 -16.37 5.90
C GLY A 13 6.65 -15.54 6.97
N GLY A 14 7.13 -14.30 7.12
CA GLY A 14 6.56 -13.26 7.99
C GLY A 14 6.37 -11.94 7.25
N ALA A 15 5.54 -11.06 7.80
CA ALA A 15 5.19 -9.79 7.16
C ALA A 15 5.24 -8.61 8.13
N VAL A 16 5.81 -7.50 7.67
CA VAL A 16 5.87 -6.20 8.36
C VAL A 16 5.65 -5.05 7.34
N ALA A 17 5.68 -3.81 7.81
CA ALA A 17 5.74 -2.61 6.99
C ALA A 17 6.86 -1.69 7.48
N ALA A 18 7.54 -0.99 6.57
CA ALA A 18 8.72 -0.18 6.87
C ALA A 18 8.46 0.82 8.01
N HIS A 19 7.46 1.70 7.91
CA HIS A 19 7.13 2.67 8.96
C HIS A 19 6.80 2.05 10.34
N GLN A 20 6.49 0.75 10.43
CA GLN A 20 6.13 0.09 11.68
C GLN A 20 7.33 -0.58 12.37
N VAL A 21 8.43 -0.79 11.65
CA VAL A 21 9.60 -1.50 12.20
C VAL A 21 10.92 -0.79 12.00
N GLU A 22 11.12 -0.10 10.87
CA GLU A 22 12.43 0.45 10.49
C GLU A 22 12.94 1.45 11.51
N GLY A 23 12.14 2.44 11.90
CA GLY A 23 12.67 3.61 12.59
C GLY A 23 13.61 4.39 11.69
N GLY A 24 14.64 5.02 12.27
CA GLY A 24 15.60 5.83 11.52
C GLY A 24 14.91 6.85 10.61
N TRP A 25 13.80 7.44 11.10
CA TRP A 25 12.79 8.09 10.26
C TRP A 25 13.28 9.31 9.49
N ASN A 26 14.37 9.92 9.96
CA ASN A 26 15.05 11.08 9.39
C ASN A 26 16.53 10.78 9.04
N LYS A 27 16.89 9.51 8.90
CA LYS A 27 18.23 9.05 8.54
C LYS A 27 18.31 8.67 7.06
N GLY A 28 19.51 8.78 6.50
CA GLY A 28 19.80 8.42 5.12
C GLY A 28 19.02 9.19 4.07
N GLY A 29 18.79 10.49 4.32
CA GLY A 29 18.01 11.36 3.44
C GLY A 29 16.50 11.11 3.44
N LYS A 30 15.97 10.20 4.27
CA LYS A 30 14.53 9.92 4.35
C LYS A 30 13.73 11.17 4.73
N GLY A 31 12.66 11.44 3.98
CA GLY A 31 11.69 12.51 4.28
C GLY A 31 10.61 12.10 5.28
N PRO A 32 9.86 13.06 5.84
CA PRO A 32 8.70 12.77 6.67
C PRO A 32 7.58 12.13 5.84
N SER A 33 7.08 11.00 6.31
CA SER A 33 5.86 10.35 5.83
C SER A 33 4.64 10.87 6.59
N ILE A 34 3.46 10.50 6.13
CA ILE A 34 2.20 10.74 6.86
C ILE A 34 2.19 10.12 8.26
N CYS A 35 2.91 9.03 8.51
CA CYS A 35 3.01 8.42 9.84
C CYS A 35 3.97 9.16 10.78
N ASP A 36 4.89 9.95 10.24
CA ASP A 36 5.87 10.70 11.04
C ASP A 36 5.23 11.91 11.74
N VAL A 37 3.99 12.26 11.41
CA VAL A 37 3.17 13.26 12.11
C VAL A 37 1.93 12.66 12.77
N LEU A 38 1.92 11.34 12.99
CA LEU A 38 0.83 10.63 13.65
C LEU A 38 1.24 10.21 15.07
N THR A 39 0.66 10.83 16.09
CA THR A 39 1.06 10.62 17.49
C THR A 39 0.75 9.21 17.99
N GLY A 40 1.36 8.82 19.11
CA GLY A 40 0.95 7.61 19.85
C GLY A 40 -0.48 7.72 20.37
N GLY A 41 -1.17 6.59 20.41
CA GLY A 41 -2.50 6.44 21.00
C GLY A 41 -2.55 5.23 21.93
N ALA A 42 -3.73 4.90 22.43
CA ALA A 42 -3.99 3.74 23.28
C ALA A 42 -5.45 3.30 23.14
N HIS A 43 -5.85 2.27 23.89
CA HIS A 43 -7.27 1.91 23.99
C HIS A 43 -8.08 3.11 24.52
N GLY A 44 -9.10 3.54 23.77
CA GLY A 44 -9.91 4.72 24.10
C GLY A 44 -9.24 6.07 23.84
N VAL A 45 -7.99 6.09 23.38
CA VAL A 45 -7.22 7.32 23.09
C VAL A 45 -6.75 7.27 21.63
N PRO A 46 -7.41 8.00 20.71
CA PRO A 46 -7.05 7.95 19.29
C PRO A 46 -5.66 8.54 19.07
N ARG A 47 -5.00 8.08 17.99
CA ARG A 47 -3.83 8.76 17.45
C ARG A 47 -4.26 10.12 16.87
N GLU A 48 -3.42 11.12 16.99
CA GLU A 48 -3.68 12.48 16.48
C GLU A 48 -2.76 12.77 15.29
N ILE A 49 -3.31 13.40 14.25
CA ILE A 49 -2.53 13.90 13.11
C ILE A 49 -2.10 15.34 13.43
N THR A 50 -0.79 15.60 13.44
CA THR A 50 -0.25 16.95 13.60
C THR A 50 0.12 17.55 12.24
N LYS A 51 0.10 18.88 12.12
CA LYS A 51 0.42 19.57 10.84
C LYS A 51 1.88 19.40 10.42
N GLU A 52 2.75 19.32 11.41
CA GLU A 52 4.20 19.14 11.31
C GLU A 52 4.68 18.26 12.47
N VAL A 53 5.97 17.92 12.49
CA VAL A 53 6.58 17.19 13.60
C VAL A 53 6.79 18.16 14.76
N LEU A 54 5.99 18.02 15.82
CA LEU A 54 6.04 18.93 16.95
C LEU A 54 7.00 18.41 18.04
N PRO A 55 7.96 19.23 18.51
CA PRO A 55 8.75 18.87 19.68
C PRO A 55 7.82 18.72 20.89
N GLY A 56 8.02 17.65 21.67
CA GLY A 56 7.19 17.33 22.85
C GLY A 56 5.96 16.46 22.57
N LYS A 57 5.66 16.12 21.31
CA LYS A 57 4.73 15.04 20.97
C LYS A 57 5.48 13.72 20.79
N TYR A 58 4.82 12.61 21.10
CA TYR A 58 5.36 11.25 20.93
C TYR A 58 4.88 10.65 19.61
N TYR A 59 5.82 10.31 18.73
CA TYR A 59 5.56 9.68 17.42
C TYR A 59 6.22 8.30 17.39
N PRO A 60 5.47 7.20 17.66
CA PRO A 60 6.05 5.86 17.79
C PRO A 60 6.83 5.39 16.56
N ASN A 61 6.40 5.83 15.37
CA ASN A 61 6.99 5.43 14.09
C ASN A 61 8.39 6.02 13.86
N HIS A 62 8.81 7.01 14.64
CA HIS A 62 10.13 7.64 14.50
C HIS A 62 11.27 6.66 14.81
N GLU A 63 11.09 5.87 15.87
CA GLU A 63 12.03 4.85 16.33
C GLU A 63 11.55 3.44 15.98
N ALA A 64 10.23 3.20 16.04
CA ALA A 64 9.63 1.90 15.83
C ALA A 64 10.29 0.81 16.68
N VAL A 65 10.96 -0.18 16.07
CA VAL A 65 11.80 -1.17 16.76
C VAL A 65 13.23 -1.18 16.22
N ASP A 66 13.64 -0.09 15.58
CA ASP A 66 14.96 0.10 14.96
C ASP A 66 15.43 -1.06 14.04
N PHE A 67 14.52 -1.63 13.24
CA PHE A 67 14.90 -2.59 12.20
C PHE A 67 15.90 -1.97 11.21
N TYR A 68 15.91 -0.64 11.04
CA TYR A 68 16.93 0.05 10.24
C TYR A 68 18.36 -0.18 10.76
N GLY A 69 18.54 -0.19 12.08
CA GLY A 69 19.81 -0.54 12.73
C GLY A 69 20.07 -2.03 12.88
N HIS A 70 19.01 -2.84 13.01
CA HIS A 70 19.07 -4.26 13.42
C HIS A 70 18.71 -5.28 12.34
N TYR A 71 18.42 -4.87 11.10
CA TYR A 71 17.88 -5.79 10.08
C TYR A 71 18.75 -7.03 9.82
N LYS A 72 20.07 -6.96 9.99
CA LYS A 72 20.94 -8.12 9.77
C LYS A 72 20.75 -9.19 10.84
N GLU A 73 20.69 -8.78 12.09
CA GLU A 73 20.41 -9.64 13.23
C GLU A 73 19.00 -10.21 13.15
N ASP A 74 18.02 -9.39 12.78
CA ASP A 74 16.62 -9.81 12.65
C ASP A 74 16.42 -10.79 11.49
N ILE A 75 17.06 -10.54 10.34
CA ILE A 75 17.03 -11.48 9.20
C ILE A 75 17.67 -12.82 9.55
N LYS A 76 18.72 -12.81 10.38
CA LYS A 76 19.31 -14.06 10.88
C LYS A 76 18.29 -14.86 11.71
N LEU A 77 17.44 -14.21 12.51
CA LEU A 77 16.35 -14.87 13.23
C LEU A 77 15.28 -15.41 12.27
N PHE A 78 14.95 -14.70 11.19
CA PHE A 78 14.04 -15.20 10.16
C PHE A 78 14.58 -16.47 9.49
N ALA A 79 15.90 -16.50 9.24
CA ALA A 79 16.58 -17.67 8.71
C ALA A 79 16.59 -18.85 9.70
N GLU A 80 16.76 -18.59 11.00
CA GLU A 80 16.65 -19.61 12.06
C GLU A 80 15.26 -20.27 12.09
N MET A 81 14.20 -19.49 11.89
CA MET A 81 12.84 -20.01 11.73
C MET A 81 12.61 -20.73 10.38
N GLY A 82 13.54 -20.62 9.44
CA GLY A 82 13.47 -21.29 8.14
C GLY A 82 12.55 -20.63 7.12
N PHE A 83 12.42 -19.30 7.16
CA PHE A 83 11.59 -18.55 6.19
C PHE A 83 11.99 -18.86 4.74
N LYS A 84 10.97 -18.91 3.87
CA LYS A 84 11.11 -18.97 2.41
C LYS A 84 10.92 -17.61 1.77
N CYS A 85 10.15 -16.75 2.41
CA CYS A 85 10.01 -15.37 2.00
C CYS A 85 9.88 -14.43 3.21
N PHE A 86 10.10 -13.14 2.97
CA PHE A 86 9.85 -12.08 3.93
C PHE A 86 9.13 -10.93 3.25
N ARG A 87 7.96 -10.56 3.77
CA ARG A 87 7.17 -9.45 3.25
C ARG A 87 7.47 -8.17 4.02
N THR A 88 7.85 -7.13 3.31
CA THR A 88 7.96 -5.76 3.85
C THR A 88 7.48 -4.74 2.82
N SER A 89 7.58 -3.45 3.13
CA SER A 89 7.42 -2.35 2.17
C SER A 89 8.74 -1.64 1.92
N ILE A 90 8.87 -1.02 0.75
CA ILE A 90 9.88 0.01 0.52
C ILE A 90 9.26 1.33 0.94
N ALA A 91 9.83 1.99 1.95
CA ALA A 91 9.40 3.30 2.39
C ALA A 91 9.56 4.30 1.24
N TRP A 92 8.43 4.78 0.70
CA TRP A 92 8.41 5.74 -0.40
C TRP A 92 9.29 6.96 -0.09
N THR A 93 9.23 7.44 1.16
CA THR A 93 10.02 8.58 1.65
C THR A 93 11.51 8.34 1.77
N ARG A 94 12.00 7.09 1.68
CA ARG A 94 13.43 6.81 1.53
C ARG A 94 13.89 7.01 0.10
N ILE A 95 13.04 6.76 -0.89
CA ILE A 95 13.39 6.82 -2.31
C ILE A 95 13.09 8.21 -2.89
N PHE A 96 11.93 8.78 -2.57
CA PHE A 96 11.53 10.14 -2.92
C PHE A 96 11.05 10.85 -1.65
N PRO A 97 11.96 11.54 -0.93
CA PRO A 97 11.67 12.17 0.36
C PRO A 97 10.45 13.10 0.37
N LYS A 98 10.25 13.86 -0.70
CA LYS A 98 9.10 14.73 -0.93
C LYS A 98 8.08 14.11 -1.88
N GLY A 99 8.51 13.18 -2.73
CA GLY A 99 7.67 12.45 -3.68
C GLY A 99 7.69 13.03 -5.09
N ASP A 100 8.11 14.29 -5.24
CA ASP A 100 8.12 15.02 -6.50
C ASP A 100 9.53 15.28 -7.07
N GLU A 101 10.61 14.87 -6.39
CA GLU A 101 11.98 15.08 -6.84
C GLU A 101 12.27 14.39 -8.18
N ALA A 102 13.08 15.00 -9.06
CA ALA A 102 13.43 14.41 -10.35
C ALA A 102 14.24 13.10 -10.24
N GLN A 103 15.13 13.02 -9.26
CA GLN A 103 16.04 11.90 -9.04
C GLN A 103 15.72 11.20 -7.71
N PRO A 104 15.87 9.87 -7.63
CA PRO A 104 15.71 9.15 -6.38
C PRO A 104 16.87 9.40 -5.43
N ASN A 105 16.63 9.22 -4.14
CA ASN A 105 17.65 9.23 -3.11
C ASN A 105 18.43 7.91 -3.11
N GLU A 106 19.70 7.97 -3.51
CA GLU A 106 20.57 6.80 -3.63
C GLU A 106 20.81 6.10 -2.28
N GLU A 107 20.89 6.83 -1.18
CA GLU A 107 21.12 6.21 0.14
C GLU A 107 19.93 5.35 0.57
N GLY A 108 18.70 5.78 0.23
CA GLY A 108 17.49 4.97 0.41
C GLY A 108 17.47 3.72 -0.48
N LEU A 109 17.90 3.84 -1.74
CA LEU A 109 17.99 2.69 -2.64
C LEU A 109 19.04 1.68 -2.14
N LYS A 110 20.18 2.17 -1.67
CA LYS A 110 21.26 1.36 -1.11
C LYS A 110 20.82 0.61 0.15
N PHE A 111 20.05 1.23 1.04
CA PHE A 111 19.54 0.54 2.23
C PHE A 111 18.75 -0.72 1.86
N TYR A 112 17.84 -0.63 0.88
CA TYR A 112 17.09 -1.80 0.45
C TYR A 112 17.93 -2.78 -0.38
N ASP A 113 18.96 -2.34 -1.10
CA ASP A 113 19.94 -3.28 -1.67
C ASP A 113 20.58 -4.12 -0.57
N ASP A 114 21.09 -3.49 0.48
CA ASP A 114 21.79 -4.18 1.57
C ASP A 114 20.84 -5.14 2.33
N MET A 115 19.60 -4.70 2.60
CA MET A 115 18.58 -5.52 3.26
C MET A 115 18.15 -6.71 2.39
N ILE A 116 17.89 -6.48 1.10
CA ILE A 116 17.49 -7.55 0.17
C ILE A 116 18.65 -8.54 -0.04
N ASP A 117 19.88 -8.07 -0.15
CA ASP A 117 21.05 -8.94 -0.28
C ASP A 117 21.24 -9.82 0.97
N GLU A 118 20.98 -9.28 2.16
CA GLU A 118 21.01 -10.06 3.40
C GLU A 118 19.88 -11.12 3.45
N LEU A 119 18.67 -10.81 2.97
CA LEU A 119 17.60 -11.82 2.83
C LEU A 119 18.00 -12.95 1.86
N LEU A 120 18.51 -12.58 0.68
CA LEU A 120 18.87 -13.52 -0.37
C LEU A 120 20.06 -14.41 0.02
N LYS A 121 20.99 -13.91 0.83
CA LYS A 121 22.08 -14.71 1.44
C LYS A 121 21.54 -15.91 2.22
N TYR A 122 20.35 -15.82 2.81
CA TYR A 122 19.69 -16.91 3.53
C TYR A 122 18.63 -17.65 2.69
N ASN A 123 18.56 -17.39 1.37
CA ASN A 123 17.52 -17.90 0.46
C ASN A 123 16.10 -17.50 0.88
N ILE A 124 15.94 -16.30 1.44
CA ILE A 124 14.64 -15.73 1.78
C ILE A 124 14.23 -14.79 0.64
N GLU A 125 13.18 -15.16 -0.09
CA GLU A 125 12.67 -14.34 -1.20
C GLU A 125 11.97 -13.07 -0.66
N PRO A 126 12.34 -11.87 -1.13
CA PRO A 126 11.63 -10.66 -0.74
C PRO A 126 10.24 -10.60 -1.39
N VAL A 127 9.25 -10.15 -0.61
CA VAL A 127 7.91 -9.81 -1.08
C VAL A 127 7.65 -8.34 -0.75
N ILE A 128 7.66 -7.47 -1.76
CA ILE A 128 7.68 -6.01 -1.53
C ILE A 128 6.32 -5.38 -1.80
N THR A 129 5.81 -4.62 -0.84
CA THR A 129 4.64 -3.74 -1.03
C THR A 129 5.13 -2.32 -1.35
N LEU A 130 4.68 -1.73 -2.46
CA LEU A 130 5.13 -0.40 -2.90
C LEU A 130 4.57 0.72 -2.01
N SER A 131 3.26 0.73 -1.75
CA SER A 131 2.61 1.72 -0.89
C SER A 131 1.99 1.03 0.31
N HIS A 132 2.54 1.29 1.50
CA HIS A 132 2.10 0.68 2.75
C HIS A 132 1.95 1.73 3.86
N PHE A 133 0.98 2.61 3.66
CA PHE A 133 0.56 3.63 4.63
C PHE A 133 1.58 4.72 4.98
N GLU A 134 2.58 4.93 4.13
CA GLU A 134 3.76 5.75 4.46
C GLU A 134 4.17 6.72 3.36
N MET A 135 3.19 7.23 2.59
CA MET A 135 3.46 8.18 1.52
C MET A 135 4.11 9.48 2.05
N PRO A 136 4.87 10.21 1.22
CA PRO A 136 5.51 11.45 1.62
C PRO A 136 4.50 12.50 2.10
N LEU A 137 4.76 13.08 3.27
CA LEU A 137 3.91 14.13 3.86
C LEU A 137 3.80 15.35 2.94
N HIS A 138 4.88 15.67 2.21
CA HIS A 138 4.90 16.74 1.23
C HIS A 138 3.84 16.58 0.13
N LEU A 139 3.56 15.34 -0.33
CA LEU A 139 2.51 15.12 -1.32
C LEU A 139 1.11 15.45 -0.78
N VAL A 140 0.87 15.22 0.52
CA VAL A 140 -0.37 15.63 1.18
C VAL A 140 -0.44 17.16 1.23
N GLN A 141 0.61 17.81 1.72
CA GLN A 141 0.63 19.25 1.96
C GLN A 141 0.57 20.08 0.67
N GLN A 142 1.30 19.69 -0.38
CA GLN A 142 1.44 20.51 -1.59
C GLN A 142 0.47 20.16 -2.71
N TYR A 143 -0.02 18.93 -2.75
CA TYR A 143 -0.85 18.47 -3.85
C TYR A 143 -2.26 18.10 -3.41
N GLY A 144 -2.58 18.09 -2.11
CA GLY A 144 -3.84 17.53 -1.62
C GLY A 144 -3.87 16.01 -1.71
N SER A 145 -2.68 15.38 -1.69
CA SER A 145 -2.51 13.93 -1.78
C SER A 145 -3.14 13.31 -3.03
N TRP A 146 -3.61 12.06 -2.93
CA TRP A 146 -4.21 11.28 -4.01
C TRP A 146 -5.50 11.84 -4.61
N THR A 147 -6.06 12.93 -4.07
CA THR A 147 -7.12 13.68 -4.77
C THR A 147 -6.59 14.30 -6.08
N ASN A 148 -5.28 14.51 -6.18
CA ASN A 148 -4.63 15.14 -7.31
C ASN A 148 -4.03 14.12 -8.27
N ARG A 149 -4.39 14.25 -9.55
CA ARG A 149 -3.96 13.33 -10.60
C ARG A 149 -2.44 13.23 -10.74
N LYS A 150 -1.68 14.30 -10.41
CA LYS A 150 -0.21 14.30 -10.48
C LYS A 150 0.43 13.23 -9.58
N VAL A 151 -0.23 12.86 -8.49
CA VAL A 151 0.29 11.83 -7.56
C VAL A 151 0.33 10.44 -8.19
N VAL A 152 -0.49 10.19 -9.22
CA VAL A 152 -0.40 8.97 -10.05
C VAL A 152 1.00 8.87 -10.66
N ASP A 153 1.48 9.94 -11.30
CA ASP A 153 2.77 9.93 -11.98
C ASP A 153 3.94 9.87 -10.98
N PHE A 154 3.80 10.52 -9.81
CA PHE A 154 4.79 10.42 -8.73
C PHE A 154 4.92 8.99 -8.20
N PHE A 155 3.80 8.29 -8.00
CA PHE A 155 3.82 6.88 -7.59
C PHE A 155 4.42 5.98 -8.68
N VAL A 156 4.01 6.15 -9.95
CA VAL A 156 4.49 5.31 -11.05
C VAL A 156 6.01 5.48 -11.22
N ARG A 157 6.53 6.70 -11.11
CA ARG A 157 7.97 6.94 -11.14
C ARG A 157 8.70 6.29 -9.96
N PHE A 158 8.14 6.36 -8.75
CA PHE A 158 8.67 5.63 -7.60
C PHE A 158 8.71 4.12 -7.87
N ALA A 159 7.62 3.54 -8.37
CA ALA A 159 7.53 2.14 -8.71
C ALA A 159 8.56 1.75 -9.79
N GLU A 160 8.69 2.53 -10.86
CA GLU A 160 9.66 2.29 -11.94
C GLU A 160 11.11 2.27 -11.45
N VAL A 161 11.48 3.20 -10.57
CA VAL A 161 12.83 3.24 -9.98
C VAL A 161 13.12 1.96 -9.20
N VAL A 162 12.22 1.54 -8.31
CA VAL A 162 12.48 0.36 -7.48
C VAL A 162 12.34 -0.95 -8.26
N PHE A 163 11.45 -1.01 -9.25
CA PHE A 163 11.41 -2.13 -10.18
C PHE A 163 12.72 -2.26 -10.94
N GLU A 164 13.24 -1.18 -11.53
CA GLU A 164 14.50 -1.23 -12.27
C GLU A 164 15.68 -1.60 -11.37
N ARG A 165 15.76 -1.01 -10.17
CA ARG A 165 16.83 -1.26 -9.21
C ARG A 165 16.86 -2.72 -8.74
N TYR A 166 15.70 -3.30 -8.42
CA TYR A 166 15.60 -4.61 -7.79
C TYR A 166 15.09 -5.73 -8.71
N LYS A 167 15.05 -5.50 -10.04
CA LYS A 167 14.50 -6.43 -11.05
C LYS A 167 15.06 -7.85 -11.03
N HIS A 168 16.27 -8.05 -10.49
CA HIS A 168 16.92 -9.36 -10.37
C HIS A 168 16.97 -9.87 -8.92
N LYS A 169 16.45 -9.10 -7.96
CA LYS A 169 16.49 -9.42 -6.53
C LYS A 169 15.11 -9.70 -5.94
N VAL A 170 14.05 -9.10 -6.50
CA VAL A 170 12.68 -9.21 -5.97
C VAL A 170 11.74 -9.77 -7.03
N LYS A 171 11.16 -10.94 -6.74
CA LYS A 171 10.21 -11.62 -7.64
C LYS A 171 8.76 -11.22 -7.40
N TYR A 172 8.41 -10.88 -6.17
CA TYR A 172 7.02 -10.69 -5.73
C TYR A 172 6.78 -9.28 -5.25
N TRP A 173 5.77 -8.63 -5.82
CA TRP A 173 5.42 -7.25 -5.57
C TRP A 173 3.92 -7.11 -5.31
N MET A 174 3.56 -6.07 -4.55
CA MET A 174 2.19 -5.57 -4.40
C MET A 174 2.17 -4.06 -4.56
N THR A 175 1.10 -3.50 -5.11
CA THR A 175 0.98 -2.05 -5.30
C THR A 175 0.55 -1.34 -4.02
N PHE A 176 -0.74 -1.39 -3.67
CA PHE A 176 -1.30 -0.68 -2.52
C PHE A 176 -1.73 -1.67 -1.45
N ASN A 177 -1.18 -1.56 -0.24
CA ASN A 177 -1.61 -2.34 0.91
C ASN A 177 -3.07 -2.03 1.26
N GLU A 178 -3.88 -3.07 1.46
CA GLU A 178 -5.25 -3.00 1.96
C GLU A 178 -6.04 -1.83 1.37
N ILE A 179 -5.99 -1.69 0.05
CA ILE A 179 -6.54 -0.54 -0.68
C ILE A 179 -8.02 -0.27 -0.33
N ASN A 180 -8.75 -1.30 0.11
CA ASN A 180 -10.15 -1.24 0.49
C ASN A 180 -10.44 -0.76 1.92
N ASN A 181 -9.44 -0.60 2.80
CA ASN A 181 -9.69 -0.07 4.15
C ASN A 181 -10.37 1.31 4.10
N GLN A 182 -9.93 2.15 3.16
CA GLN A 182 -10.48 3.48 2.93
C GLN A 182 -11.95 3.47 2.44
N ARG A 183 -12.52 2.31 2.08
CA ARG A 183 -13.96 2.19 1.76
C ARG A 183 -14.84 2.50 2.96
N ASN A 184 -14.32 2.28 4.17
CA ASN A 184 -14.86 2.86 5.40
C ASN A 184 -14.32 4.28 5.58
N TRP A 185 -14.81 5.19 4.74
CA TRP A 185 -14.37 6.58 4.64
C TRP A 185 -14.66 7.42 5.89
N ARG A 186 -15.54 6.94 6.78
CA ARG A 186 -15.86 7.59 8.06
C ARG A 186 -14.81 7.31 9.14
N ALA A 187 -14.00 6.26 8.97
CA ALA A 187 -12.98 5.93 9.96
C ALA A 187 -11.87 6.98 9.97
N PRO A 188 -11.36 7.40 11.15
CA PRO A 188 -10.42 8.52 11.24
C PRO A 188 -9.12 8.32 10.45
N LEU A 189 -8.61 7.08 10.40
CA LEU A 189 -7.26 6.81 9.90
C LEU A 189 -7.23 6.03 8.59
N PHE A 190 -8.32 5.40 8.14
CA PHE A 190 -8.22 4.56 6.94
C PHE A 190 -7.95 5.37 5.67
N GLY A 191 -8.68 6.45 5.42
CA GLY A 191 -8.38 7.35 4.30
C GLY A 191 -7.00 8.03 4.43
N TYR A 192 -6.65 8.43 5.65
CA TYR A 192 -5.36 9.07 5.92
C TYR A 192 -4.19 8.14 5.64
N CYS A 193 -4.19 6.93 6.19
CA CYS A 193 -3.13 5.96 5.98
C CYS A 193 -3.11 5.45 4.52
N CYS A 194 -4.26 5.09 3.93
CA CYS A 194 -4.28 4.55 2.56
C CYS A 194 -3.87 5.59 1.52
N SER A 195 -4.24 6.85 1.72
CA SER A 195 -4.26 7.84 0.63
C SER A 195 -3.91 9.25 1.07
N GLY A 196 -3.54 9.50 2.33
CA GLY A 196 -3.28 10.85 2.84
C GLY A 196 -4.50 11.76 2.78
N VAL A 197 -5.73 11.22 2.83
CA VAL A 197 -6.98 12.00 2.72
C VAL A 197 -7.91 11.67 3.89
N VAL A 198 -8.35 12.70 4.62
CA VAL A 198 -9.45 12.57 5.59
C VAL A 198 -10.75 12.94 4.87
N TYR A 199 -11.54 11.93 4.48
CA TYR A 199 -12.70 12.15 3.61
C TYR A 199 -13.79 13.01 4.24
N THR A 200 -13.95 12.96 5.56
CA THR A 200 -14.93 13.77 6.29
C THR A 200 -14.59 15.26 6.31
N GLU A 201 -13.40 15.65 5.85
CA GLU A 201 -12.98 17.04 5.67
C GLU A 201 -13.29 17.59 4.27
N HIS A 202 -13.98 16.81 3.43
CA HIS A 202 -14.39 17.20 2.07
C HIS A 202 -15.92 17.30 1.97
N ASP A 203 -16.41 18.19 1.11
CA ASP A 203 -17.85 18.44 0.91
C ASP A 203 -18.62 17.17 0.49
N ASN A 204 -18.01 16.36 -0.39
CA ASN A 204 -18.54 15.08 -0.85
C ASN A 204 -17.56 13.95 -0.49
N PRO A 205 -17.63 13.37 0.73
CA PRO A 205 -16.66 12.39 1.21
C PRO A 205 -16.55 11.14 0.33
N GLU A 206 -17.69 10.56 -0.05
CA GLU A 206 -17.74 9.33 -0.85
C GLU A 206 -17.31 9.54 -2.31
N GLU A 207 -17.67 10.67 -2.92
CA GLU A 207 -17.21 11.02 -4.26
C GLU A 207 -15.69 11.24 -4.27
N THR A 208 -15.16 11.95 -3.26
CA THR A 208 -13.73 12.15 -3.07
C THR A 208 -13.00 10.82 -2.92
N MET A 209 -13.56 9.89 -2.12
CA MET A 209 -13.04 8.54 -1.98
C MET A 209 -12.98 7.83 -3.33
N TYR A 210 -14.05 7.81 -4.12
CA TYR A 210 -14.03 7.17 -5.43
C TYR A 210 -13.05 7.84 -6.41
N GLN A 211 -12.85 9.16 -6.34
CA GLN A 211 -11.84 9.87 -7.14
C GLN A 211 -10.41 9.45 -6.78
N VAL A 212 -10.12 9.32 -5.48
CA VAL A 212 -8.85 8.79 -4.96
C VAL A 212 -8.65 7.35 -5.41
N LEU A 213 -9.66 6.50 -5.25
CA LEU A 213 -9.62 5.11 -5.68
C LEU A 213 -9.34 4.99 -7.18
N HIS A 214 -9.99 5.81 -8.00
CA HIS A 214 -9.71 5.84 -9.44
C HIS A 214 -8.23 6.13 -9.73
N HIS A 215 -7.64 7.13 -9.06
CA HIS A 215 -6.22 7.42 -9.21
C HIS A 215 -5.33 6.26 -8.77
N GLN A 216 -5.63 5.60 -7.65
CA GLN A 216 -4.86 4.45 -7.18
C GLN A 216 -5.00 3.22 -8.08
N PHE A 217 -6.19 2.94 -8.62
CA PHE A 217 -6.38 1.87 -9.61
C PHE A 217 -5.58 2.13 -10.89
N VAL A 218 -5.61 3.37 -11.40
CA VAL A 218 -4.81 3.77 -12.57
C VAL A 218 -3.32 3.63 -12.28
N ALA A 219 -2.86 4.13 -11.14
CA ALA A 219 -1.46 4.04 -10.71
C ALA A 219 -1.00 2.59 -10.57
N SER A 220 -1.85 1.72 -9.99
CA SER A 220 -1.62 0.28 -9.85
C SER A 220 -1.43 -0.38 -11.22
N ALA A 221 -2.36 -0.13 -12.16
CA ALA A 221 -2.29 -0.69 -13.51
C ALA A 221 -1.05 -0.20 -14.30
N LEU A 222 -0.68 1.08 -14.15
CA LEU A 222 0.53 1.63 -14.76
C LEU A 222 1.80 0.99 -14.19
N ALA A 223 1.87 0.80 -12.86
CA ALA A 223 2.99 0.10 -12.22
C ALA A 223 3.10 -1.37 -12.68
N VAL A 224 1.97 -2.08 -12.82
CA VAL A 224 1.95 -3.46 -13.38
C VAL A 224 2.54 -3.49 -14.80
N LYS A 225 2.14 -2.54 -15.66
CA LYS A 225 2.68 -2.42 -17.02
C LYS A 225 4.18 -2.11 -17.02
N ALA A 226 4.62 -1.24 -16.12
CA ALA A 226 6.03 -0.88 -15.99
C ALA A 226 6.89 -2.06 -15.54
N ALA A 227 6.44 -2.80 -14.51
CA ALA A 227 7.09 -4.02 -14.05
C ALA A 227 7.24 -5.04 -15.19
N ARG A 228 6.18 -5.29 -15.97
CA ARG A 228 6.24 -6.20 -17.12
C ARG A 228 7.24 -5.76 -18.17
N ARG A 229 7.33 -4.45 -18.44
CA ARG A 229 8.29 -3.87 -19.39
C ARG A 229 9.74 -4.03 -18.90
N ILE A 230 9.97 -3.86 -17.60
CA ILE A 230 11.30 -3.90 -16.97
C ILE A 230 11.80 -5.34 -16.84
N ASN A 231 10.98 -6.23 -16.27
CA ASN A 231 11.25 -7.65 -16.20
C ASN A 231 9.92 -8.43 -16.15
N PRO A 232 9.54 -9.16 -17.22
CA PRO A 232 8.28 -9.90 -17.28
C PRO A 232 8.19 -11.09 -16.32
N GLU A 233 9.30 -11.50 -15.67
CA GLU A 233 9.29 -12.56 -14.66
C GLU A 233 8.76 -12.07 -13.30
N MET A 234 8.79 -10.75 -13.04
CA MET A 234 8.27 -10.18 -11.80
C MET A 234 6.75 -10.37 -11.72
N LYS A 235 6.26 -10.69 -10.53
CA LYS A 235 4.84 -10.86 -10.24
C LYS A 235 4.34 -9.67 -9.42
N VAL A 236 3.43 -8.89 -9.98
CA VAL A 236 2.81 -7.75 -9.30
C VAL A 236 1.35 -8.07 -8.99
N GLY A 237 1.02 -8.23 -7.71
CA GLY A 237 -0.33 -8.49 -7.23
C GLY A 237 -1.01 -7.25 -6.64
N CYS A 238 -2.30 -7.37 -6.36
CA CYS A 238 -3.03 -6.44 -5.48
C CYS A 238 -2.96 -6.92 -4.02
N MET A 239 -3.34 -6.06 -3.07
CA MET A 239 -3.51 -6.42 -1.66
C MET A 239 -4.90 -5.96 -1.17
N LEU A 240 -5.67 -6.89 -0.61
CA LEU A 240 -7.03 -6.67 -0.10
C LEU A 240 -7.11 -7.04 1.39
N ALA A 241 -7.67 -6.16 2.22
CA ALA A 241 -8.11 -6.51 3.56
C ALA A 241 -9.40 -7.33 3.46
N MET A 242 -9.28 -8.65 3.58
CA MET A 242 -10.40 -9.58 3.45
C MET A 242 -11.04 -9.88 4.80
N VAL A 243 -12.15 -9.22 5.10
CA VAL A 243 -13.03 -9.53 6.23
C VAL A 243 -14.34 -10.08 5.66
N PRO A 244 -14.52 -11.42 5.60
CA PRO A 244 -15.75 -12.02 5.13
C PRO A 244 -16.94 -11.59 5.98
N LEU A 245 -18.01 -11.17 5.33
CA LEU A 245 -19.27 -10.86 5.98
C LEU A 245 -20.18 -12.07 5.87
N TYR A 246 -20.34 -12.79 6.98
CA TYR A 246 -21.28 -13.90 7.03
C TYR A 246 -22.70 -13.36 7.17
N PRO A 247 -23.68 -13.93 6.44
CA PRO A 247 -25.07 -13.69 6.78
C PRO A 247 -25.31 -14.24 8.19
N TYR A 248 -26.00 -13.49 9.03
CA TYR A 248 -26.24 -13.88 10.42
C TYR A 248 -27.07 -15.17 10.51
N SER A 249 -28.08 -15.27 9.64
CA SER A 249 -28.93 -16.45 9.51
C SER A 249 -29.16 -16.82 8.04
N CYS A 250 -29.93 -17.88 7.78
CA CYS A 250 -30.37 -18.24 6.44
C CYS A 250 -31.57 -17.42 5.94
N ASN A 251 -32.00 -16.38 6.68
CA ASN A 251 -33.01 -15.43 6.21
C ASN A 251 -32.57 -14.84 4.86
N PRO A 252 -33.42 -14.86 3.81
CA PRO A 252 -33.07 -14.28 2.51
C PRO A 252 -32.51 -12.86 2.58
N ASP A 253 -33.01 -12.03 3.49
CA ASP A 253 -32.53 -10.65 3.66
C ASP A 253 -31.09 -10.59 4.19
N ASP A 254 -30.75 -11.45 5.17
CA ASP A 254 -29.38 -11.53 5.71
C ASP A 254 -28.39 -12.00 4.62
N VAL A 255 -28.81 -13.01 3.84
CA VAL A 255 -28.01 -13.58 2.74
C VAL A 255 -27.78 -12.53 1.66
N MET A 256 -28.83 -11.82 1.25
CA MET A 256 -28.73 -10.81 0.20
C MET A 256 -27.94 -9.59 0.68
N PHE A 257 -28.13 -9.15 1.92
CA PHE A 257 -27.36 -8.07 2.52
C PHE A 257 -25.86 -8.40 2.60
N ALA A 258 -25.50 -9.61 3.05
CA ALA A 258 -24.11 -10.05 3.08
C ALA A 258 -23.49 -10.08 1.67
N GLN A 259 -24.24 -10.55 0.67
CA GLN A 259 -23.79 -10.59 -0.73
C GLN A 259 -23.52 -9.18 -1.27
N GLU A 260 -24.42 -8.23 -1.04
CA GLU A 260 -24.22 -6.84 -1.47
C GLU A 260 -23.09 -6.16 -0.69
N SER A 261 -23.01 -6.37 0.63
CA SER A 261 -21.96 -5.79 1.49
C SER A 261 -20.55 -6.29 1.12
N MET A 262 -20.42 -7.53 0.66
CA MET A 262 -19.14 -8.04 0.18
C MET A 262 -18.62 -7.32 -1.07
N ARG A 263 -19.49 -6.62 -1.83
CA ARG A 263 -19.08 -5.80 -2.98
C ARG A 263 -18.20 -4.61 -2.59
N GLU A 264 -18.27 -4.15 -1.34
CA GLU A 264 -17.33 -3.17 -0.77
C GLU A 264 -15.89 -3.70 -0.68
N ARG A 265 -15.70 -5.02 -0.76
CA ARG A 265 -14.38 -5.67 -0.84
C ARG A 265 -14.07 -6.03 -2.29
N TYR A 266 -15.02 -6.69 -2.96
CA TYR A 266 -14.80 -7.22 -4.31
C TYR A 266 -14.60 -6.15 -5.37
N VAL A 267 -15.17 -4.95 -5.25
CA VAL A 267 -14.97 -3.88 -6.26
C VAL A 267 -13.48 -3.58 -6.50
N PHE A 268 -12.64 -3.72 -5.47
CA PHE A 268 -11.21 -3.47 -5.55
C PHE A 268 -10.45 -4.56 -6.29
N THR A 269 -10.80 -5.82 -6.07
CA THR A 269 -10.24 -6.96 -6.81
C THR A 269 -10.83 -7.07 -8.20
N ASP A 270 -12.11 -6.72 -8.39
CA ASP A 270 -12.75 -6.71 -9.70
C ASP A 270 -12.03 -5.73 -10.63
N VAL A 271 -11.74 -4.52 -10.16
CA VAL A 271 -10.98 -3.55 -10.96
C VAL A 271 -9.54 -4.03 -11.20
N GLN A 272 -8.83 -4.51 -10.17
CA GLN A 272 -7.40 -4.83 -10.30
C GLN A 272 -7.12 -6.17 -11.00
N LEU A 273 -8.05 -7.13 -10.96
CA LEU A 273 -7.90 -8.45 -11.57
C LEU A 273 -8.68 -8.60 -12.88
N HIS A 274 -9.84 -7.94 -13.03
CA HIS A 274 -10.62 -7.98 -14.28
C HIS A 274 -10.38 -6.75 -15.18
N GLY A 275 -9.82 -5.65 -14.66
CA GLY A 275 -9.37 -4.50 -15.45
C GLY A 275 -10.48 -3.49 -15.79
N TYR A 276 -11.65 -3.59 -15.18
CA TYR A 276 -12.77 -2.67 -15.40
C TYR A 276 -13.63 -2.50 -14.14
N TYR A 277 -14.36 -1.39 -14.06
CA TYR A 277 -15.33 -1.16 -12.99
C TYR A 277 -16.54 -2.08 -13.16
N PRO A 278 -16.94 -2.86 -12.13
CA PRO A 278 -18.12 -3.70 -12.22
C PRO A 278 -19.40 -2.86 -12.34
N SER A 279 -20.42 -3.40 -12.99
CA SER A 279 -21.66 -2.65 -13.30
C SER A 279 -22.36 -2.09 -12.06
N TYR A 280 -22.30 -2.79 -10.92
CA TYR A 280 -22.98 -2.35 -9.70
C TYR A 280 -22.40 -1.04 -9.12
N VAL A 281 -21.08 -0.79 -9.26
CA VAL A 281 -20.47 0.46 -8.76
C VAL A 281 -20.73 1.61 -9.71
N LEU A 282 -20.78 1.35 -11.02
CA LEU A 282 -21.21 2.35 -12.00
C LEU A 282 -22.65 2.78 -11.73
N ASN A 283 -23.54 1.84 -11.47
CA ASN A 283 -24.93 2.14 -11.10
C ASN A 283 -25.02 2.85 -9.74
N GLU A 284 -24.11 2.59 -8.80
CA GLU A 284 -24.01 3.33 -7.53
C GLU A 284 -23.66 4.79 -7.80
N TRP A 285 -22.65 5.07 -8.62
CA TRP A 285 -22.26 6.44 -8.96
C TRP A 285 -23.41 7.23 -9.60
N GLU A 286 -24.15 6.61 -10.54
CA GLU A 286 -25.35 7.24 -11.14
C GLU A 286 -26.43 7.52 -10.09
N ARG A 287 -26.76 6.55 -9.23
CA ARG A 287 -27.75 6.75 -8.15
C ARG A 287 -27.36 7.86 -7.17
N ARG A 288 -26.06 8.04 -6.95
CA ARG A 288 -25.50 9.01 -6.00
C ARG A 288 -25.16 10.36 -6.66
N GLY A 289 -25.26 10.46 -7.99
CA GLY A 289 -24.89 11.65 -8.76
C GLY A 289 -23.39 11.96 -8.72
N PHE A 290 -22.53 10.95 -8.54
CA PHE A 290 -21.08 11.15 -8.46
C PHE A 290 -20.47 11.37 -9.85
N ASN A 291 -19.60 12.37 -9.96
CA ASN A 291 -18.86 12.71 -11.17
C ASN A 291 -17.37 12.41 -11.01
N ILE A 292 -17.01 11.14 -11.20
CA ILE A 292 -15.61 10.70 -11.12
C ILE A 292 -14.88 11.06 -12.42
N LYS A 293 -13.82 11.86 -12.31
CA LYS A 293 -13.01 12.32 -13.43
C LYS A 293 -12.17 11.18 -14.00
N ASN A 294 -12.80 10.38 -14.85
CA ASN A 294 -12.21 9.24 -15.55
C ASN A 294 -11.52 9.72 -16.84
N GLY A 295 -10.40 10.43 -16.73
CA GLY A 295 -9.61 10.81 -17.92
C GLY A 295 -9.35 9.58 -18.80
N ARG A 296 -9.76 9.63 -20.09
CA ARG A 296 -9.78 8.54 -21.11
C ARG A 296 -9.29 7.16 -20.63
N TRP A 297 -10.04 6.50 -19.75
CA TRP A 297 -9.97 5.05 -19.56
C TRP A 297 -10.81 4.43 -20.68
N ARG A 298 -10.28 4.42 -21.92
CA ARG A 298 -10.95 3.71 -23.02
C ARG A 298 -10.82 2.21 -22.75
N SER A 299 -11.96 1.53 -22.76
CA SER A 299 -12.12 0.09 -22.85
C SER A 299 -11.02 -0.53 -23.73
N GLY A 300 -10.11 -1.28 -23.13
CA GLY A 300 -8.98 -1.90 -23.84
C GLY A 300 -7.67 -1.98 -23.07
N CYS A 301 -7.54 -1.34 -21.90
CA CYS A 301 -6.42 -1.63 -20.99
C CYS A 301 -6.75 -2.87 -20.15
N THR A 302 -6.80 -4.04 -20.78
CA THR A 302 -6.62 -5.30 -20.05
C THR A 302 -5.20 -5.33 -19.51
N ALA A 303 -5.08 -5.72 -18.23
CA ALA A 303 -3.81 -5.97 -17.57
C ALA A 303 -3.01 -7.01 -18.37
#